data_AF-A0A3D4NRZ1-F1
#
_entry.id   AF-A0A3D4NRZ1-F1
#
_cell.length_a   1.000
_cell.length_b   1.000
_cell.length_c   1.000
_cell.angle_alpha   90.00
_cell.angle_beta   90.00
_cell.angle_gamma   90.00
#
_symmetry.space_group_name_H-M   'P 1'
#
loop_
_entity.id
_entity.type
_entity.pdbx_description
1 polymer ?
#
loop_
_entity_poly.entity_id
_entity_poly.type
_entity_poly.pdbx_seq_one_letter_code
_entity_poly.pdbx_strand_id
1 'polypeptide(L)'
;MELKATLKDYTEQEFLALVDKIWAVDLRKQDHDRLINHFDRIVGHPKGADLLFYPENSFDSGAAFGLDWVLHHVRDWHHKQGMAAFKGEVFPPAARPAPLSPIARNLAKLEKISTDVAVSEQALETAIGHFERTINDQRGQERLNTSVAELETTIRSLERAQEETHTAVKKFEFWKMSVEFAMSDTQRDYNFARSDQAQWQIQVQQITGIQARYMAQFASTAQRYRALHDDAEALLVAAQQQLVRSRQLAGIGPTQTALAMTASVDFADKYPDVLLAGGPAKLWLSQQKDLQKSIRSAVAEFTWQHTAGESVDGHASAAVLHFEFSSRADTQVYGLSVPLVELMVSEGQDWQSLAASRAEVKLPFRINTQVVPAKPGTMFKGLREVKILSQVYINSLPGGHPPGIRVRAARQNEQPGTFSFTSDGTVPITVTWSDQITLETDSSMASIPNRLGFIYSSPVPPLESLIDKEGLGFDDYIVVFPVESGLDPLYVMFRDRREYPG
;
A
#
# COMPACT_ATOMS: atom_id res chain seq x y z
N MET A 1 -29.13 31.62 -7.55
CA MET A 1 -29.43 31.46 -6.11
C MET A 1 -28.97 32.72 -5.39
N GLU A 2 -29.75 33.22 -4.43
CA GLU A 2 -29.33 34.33 -3.55
C GLU A 2 -28.52 33.79 -2.38
N LEU A 3 -27.33 34.36 -2.13
CA LEU A 3 -26.48 33.98 -1.00
C LEU A 3 -26.84 34.80 0.24
N LYS A 4 -27.14 34.12 1.34
CA LYS A 4 -27.51 34.77 2.62
C LYS A 4 -26.29 34.85 3.54
N ALA A 5 -26.23 35.90 4.34
CA ALA A 5 -25.02 36.23 5.10
C ALA A 5 -24.71 35.24 6.24
N THR A 6 -25.72 34.59 6.81
CA THR A 6 -25.55 33.64 7.91
C THR A 6 -26.31 32.34 7.67
N LEU A 7 -25.83 31.24 8.24
CA LEU A 7 -26.51 29.93 8.14
C LEU A 7 -27.93 29.97 8.69
N LYS A 8 -28.18 30.78 9.72
CA LYS A 8 -29.50 30.95 10.36
C LYS A 8 -30.55 31.58 9.45
N ASP A 9 -30.14 32.19 8.34
CA ASP A 9 -31.06 32.75 7.36
C ASP A 9 -31.49 31.71 6.30
N TYR A 10 -30.77 30.59 6.19
CA TYR A 10 -31.07 29.47 5.28
C TYR A 10 -32.08 28.52 5.91
N THR A 11 -33.10 28.16 5.15
CA THR A 11 -33.85 26.92 5.38
C THR A 11 -33.00 25.72 4.95
N GLU A 12 -33.33 24.53 5.43
CA GLU A 12 -32.61 23.30 5.07
C GLU A 12 -32.54 23.09 3.55
N GLN A 13 -33.64 23.32 2.84
CA GLN A 13 -33.72 23.15 1.39
C GLN A 13 -32.83 24.15 0.64
N GLU A 14 -32.79 25.41 1.09
CA GLU A 14 -31.92 26.43 0.48
C GLU A 14 -30.44 26.13 0.73
N PHE A 15 -30.11 25.55 1.88
CA PHE A 15 -28.74 25.11 2.18
C PHE A 15 -28.34 23.90 1.33
N LEU A 16 -29.20 22.90 1.21
CA LEU A 16 -28.94 21.74 0.33
C LEU A 16 -28.76 22.17 -1.12
N ALA A 17 -29.58 23.10 -1.60
CA ALA A 17 -29.44 23.64 -2.96
C ALA A 17 -28.12 24.41 -3.16
N LEU A 18 -27.52 24.98 -2.10
CA LEU A 18 -26.19 25.59 -2.17
C LEU A 18 -25.11 24.51 -2.31
N VAL A 19 -25.20 23.44 -1.51
CA VAL A 19 -24.26 22.31 -1.57
C VAL A 19 -24.32 21.61 -2.93
N ASP A 20 -25.53 21.33 -3.41
CA ASP A 20 -25.75 20.73 -4.73
C ASP A 20 -25.16 21.59 -5.85
N LYS A 21 -25.34 22.91 -5.76
CA LYS A 21 -24.76 23.86 -6.72
C LYS A 21 -23.23 23.88 -6.70
N ILE A 22 -22.60 23.65 -5.54
CA ILE A 22 -21.15 23.51 -5.43
C ILE A 22 -20.68 22.20 -6.08
N TRP A 23 -21.39 21.09 -5.88
CA TRP A 23 -21.02 19.79 -6.45
C TRP A 23 -21.35 19.64 -7.93
N ALA A 24 -22.26 20.44 -8.49
CA ALA A 24 -22.56 20.43 -9.92
C ALA A 24 -21.38 20.90 -10.80
N VAL A 25 -20.46 21.71 -10.24
CA VAL A 25 -19.27 22.28 -10.92
C VAL A 25 -19.59 22.88 -12.31
N ASP A 26 -20.75 23.53 -12.45
CA ASP A 26 -21.26 24.06 -13.72
C ASP A 26 -20.97 25.56 -13.91
N LEU A 27 -20.08 26.12 -13.09
CA LEU A 27 -19.67 27.53 -13.09
C LEU A 27 -18.19 27.69 -13.41
N ARG A 28 -17.80 28.92 -13.80
CA ARG A 28 -16.38 29.27 -13.95
C ARG A 28 -15.69 29.19 -12.59
N LYS A 29 -14.41 28.80 -12.59
CA LYS A 29 -13.58 28.62 -11.39
C LYS A 29 -13.72 29.75 -10.36
N GLN A 30 -13.65 31.01 -10.79
CA GLN A 30 -13.77 32.15 -9.87
C GLN A 30 -15.13 32.22 -9.15
N ASP A 31 -16.22 31.87 -9.83
CA ASP A 31 -17.56 31.87 -9.26
C ASP A 31 -17.81 30.60 -8.44
N HIS A 32 -17.20 29.48 -8.81
CA HIS A 32 -17.20 28.25 -8.00
C HIS A 32 -16.44 28.42 -6.68
N ASP A 33 -15.24 29.00 -6.73
CA ASP A 33 -14.43 29.34 -5.55
C ASP A 33 -15.21 30.29 -4.61
N ARG A 34 -16.00 31.22 -5.15
CA ARG A 34 -16.86 32.10 -4.34
C ARG A 34 -17.94 31.32 -3.59
N LEU A 35 -18.51 30.26 -4.17
CA LEU A 35 -19.51 29.43 -3.49
C LEU A 35 -18.87 28.59 -2.38
N ILE A 36 -17.69 28.01 -2.63
CA ILE A 36 -16.93 27.25 -1.62
C ILE A 36 -16.56 28.15 -0.44
N ASN A 37 -15.99 29.32 -0.71
CA ASN A 37 -15.63 30.29 0.33
C ASN A 37 -16.86 30.80 1.09
N HIS A 38 -18.00 30.95 0.41
CA HIS A 38 -19.25 31.34 1.07
C HIS A 38 -19.74 30.24 2.01
N PHE A 39 -19.71 28.98 1.58
CA PHE A 39 -20.02 27.83 2.42
C PHE A 39 -19.15 27.82 3.68
N ASP A 40 -17.82 27.90 3.49
CA ASP A 40 -16.83 27.91 4.57
C ASP A 40 -17.13 28.98 5.64
N ARG A 41 -17.47 30.18 5.17
CA ARG A 41 -17.79 31.32 6.03
C ARG A 41 -19.08 31.13 6.83
N ILE A 42 -20.12 30.55 6.25
CA ILE A 42 -21.44 30.49 6.91
C ILE A 42 -21.61 29.28 7.83
N VAL A 43 -20.97 28.14 7.54
CA VAL A 43 -21.24 26.89 8.27
C VAL A 43 -20.77 26.90 9.72
N GLY A 44 -19.75 27.69 10.07
CA GLY A 44 -19.24 27.80 11.44
C GLY A 44 -18.70 26.48 12.04
N HIS A 45 -18.53 25.45 11.21
CA HIS A 45 -17.90 24.18 11.57
C HIS A 45 -16.37 24.32 11.45
N PRO A 46 -15.54 23.79 12.37
CA PRO A 46 -14.09 23.95 12.34
C PRO A 46 -13.42 23.43 11.05
N LYS A 47 -14.04 22.43 10.42
CA LYS A 47 -13.60 21.86 9.14
C LYS A 47 -14.09 22.63 7.91
N GLY A 48 -15.09 23.51 8.07
CA GLY A 48 -15.52 24.38 6.98
C GLY A 48 -15.83 23.63 5.68
N ALA A 49 -15.27 24.11 4.57
CA ALA A 49 -15.40 23.51 3.24
C ALA A 49 -14.82 22.08 3.12
N ASP A 50 -13.96 21.63 4.04
CA ASP A 50 -13.48 20.23 4.02
C ASP A 50 -14.62 19.24 4.21
N LEU A 51 -15.75 19.65 4.81
CA LEU A 51 -16.97 18.84 4.87
C LEU A 51 -17.54 18.48 3.48
N LEU A 52 -17.20 19.24 2.43
CA LEU A 52 -17.68 19.02 1.08
C LEU A 52 -16.78 18.07 0.27
N PHE A 53 -15.51 17.91 0.68
CA PHE A 53 -14.47 17.26 -0.13
C PHE A 53 -13.74 16.11 0.60
N TYR A 54 -13.68 16.16 1.94
CA TYR A 54 -12.88 15.25 2.76
C TYR A 54 -13.66 14.77 3.99
N PRO A 55 -14.72 13.98 3.80
CA PRO A 55 -15.47 13.48 4.92
C PRO A 55 -14.70 12.45 5.75
N GLU A 56 -14.78 12.56 7.08
CA GLU A 56 -14.29 11.56 8.03
C GLU A 56 -15.21 10.33 7.98
N ASN A 57 -15.00 9.49 6.97
CA ASN A 57 -15.30 8.05 6.91
C ASN A 57 -15.03 7.50 5.50
N SER A 58 -13.97 7.97 4.83
CA SER A 58 -13.60 7.46 3.50
C SER A 58 -12.99 6.06 3.51
N PHE A 59 -13.09 5.28 4.60
CA PHE A 59 -12.42 3.97 4.68
C PHE A 59 -13.18 2.79 5.31
N ASP A 60 -14.36 2.90 5.95
CA ASP A 60 -14.92 1.67 6.60
C ASP A 60 -16.44 1.59 6.82
N SER A 61 -17.26 2.50 6.31
CA SER A 61 -18.72 2.31 6.35
C SER A 61 -19.34 2.80 5.06
N GLY A 62 -20.03 1.91 4.33
CA GLY A 62 -20.80 2.22 3.12
C GLY A 62 -22.02 3.13 3.35
N ALA A 63 -21.90 4.13 4.23
CA ALA A 63 -22.85 5.23 4.34
C ALA A 63 -22.70 6.11 3.11
N ALA A 64 -23.79 6.34 2.38
CA ALA A 64 -23.79 7.15 1.18
C ALA A 64 -23.31 8.58 1.50
N PHE A 65 -22.17 8.97 0.93
CA PHE A 65 -21.77 10.37 0.86
C PHE A 65 -22.79 11.15 0.02
N GLY A 66 -23.31 12.24 0.55
CA GLY A 66 -24.35 13.02 -0.12
C GLY A 66 -24.83 14.23 0.69
N LEU A 67 -25.83 14.91 0.13
CA LEU A 67 -26.43 16.13 0.67
C LEU A 67 -26.87 15.98 2.14
N ASP A 68 -27.49 14.84 2.46
CA ASP A 68 -27.97 14.51 3.80
C ASP A 68 -26.83 14.37 4.82
N TRP A 69 -25.66 13.89 4.40
CA TRP A 69 -24.49 13.76 5.27
C TRP A 69 -23.96 15.12 5.69
N VAL A 70 -23.80 16.05 4.73
CA VAL A 70 -23.32 17.42 5.00
C VAL A 70 -24.32 18.15 5.89
N LEU A 71 -25.61 18.03 5.59
CA LEU A 71 -26.68 18.61 6.39
C LEU A 71 -26.65 18.11 7.84
N HIS A 72 -26.52 16.80 8.04
CA HIS A 72 -26.43 16.18 9.36
C HIS A 72 -25.23 16.70 10.15
N HIS A 73 -24.04 16.75 9.55
CA HIS A 73 -22.82 17.16 10.27
C HIS A 73 -22.83 18.63 10.66
N VAL A 74 -23.32 19.50 9.77
CA VAL A 74 -23.48 20.93 10.08
C VAL A 74 -24.53 21.11 11.18
N ARG A 75 -25.67 20.40 11.09
CA ARG A 75 -26.73 20.47 12.11
C ARG A 75 -26.27 19.98 13.48
N ASP A 76 -25.65 18.80 13.54
CA ASP A 76 -25.17 18.17 14.77
C ASP A 76 -24.12 19.04 15.49
N TRP A 77 -23.24 19.69 14.74
CA TRP A 77 -22.27 20.63 15.30
C TRP A 77 -22.94 21.82 15.99
N HIS A 78 -23.88 22.49 15.32
CA HIS A 78 -24.60 23.63 15.92
C HIS A 78 -25.47 23.20 17.12
N HIS A 79 -26.07 22.01 17.05
CA HIS A 79 -26.82 21.42 18.16
C HIS A 79 -25.92 21.14 19.39
N LYS A 80 -24.70 20.61 19.19
CA LYS A 80 -23.72 20.43 20.27
C LYS A 80 -23.29 21.75 20.92
N GLN A 81 -23.33 22.86 20.17
CA GLN A 81 -23.10 24.21 20.69
C GLN A 81 -24.35 24.84 21.34
N GLY A 82 -25.49 24.15 21.29
CA GLY A 82 -26.75 24.60 21.87
C GLY A 82 -27.50 25.64 21.03
N MET A 83 -27.29 25.66 19.70
CA MET A 83 -27.94 26.61 18.80
C MET A 83 -28.68 25.87 17.66
N ALA A 84 -29.79 26.45 17.19
CA ALA A 84 -30.41 26.02 15.93
C ALA A 84 -29.50 26.34 14.74
N ALA A 85 -29.38 25.41 13.79
CA ALA A 85 -28.53 25.57 12.62
C ALA A 85 -29.25 26.37 11.52
N PHE A 86 -30.54 26.08 11.29
CA PHE A 86 -31.31 26.60 10.15
C PHE A 86 -32.49 27.48 10.54
N LYS A 87 -32.95 28.29 9.58
CA LYS A 87 -34.13 29.14 9.70
C LYS A 87 -35.38 28.30 9.93
N GLY A 88 -36.10 28.58 11.03
CA GLY A 88 -37.34 27.90 11.38
C GLY A 88 -37.16 26.58 12.14
N GLU A 89 -35.90 26.19 12.42
CA GLU A 89 -35.60 25.05 13.27
C GLU A 89 -35.87 25.40 14.74
N VAL A 90 -36.81 24.70 15.36
CA VAL A 90 -37.09 24.83 16.80
C VAL A 90 -36.11 23.94 17.53
N PHE A 91 -35.02 24.53 18.04
CA PHE A 91 -34.08 23.83 18.92
C PHE A 91 -34.56 23.96 20.38
N PRO A 92 -35.05 22.88 21.02
CA PRO A 92 -35.21 22.88 22.47
C PRO A 92 -33.80 23.03 23.06
N PRO A 93 -33.55 23.91 24.04
CA PRO A 93 -32.24 23.99 24.66
C PRO A 93 -31.89 22.60 25.19
N ALA A 94 -30.84 21.99 24.62
CA ALA A 94 -30.31 20.74 25.14
C ALA A 94 -30.03 20.96 26.63
N ALA A 95 -30.78 20.28 27.50
CA ALA A 95 -30.41 20.17 28.89
C ALA A 95 -29.01 19.55 28.87
N ARG A 96 -27.97 20.35 29.14
CA ARG A 96 -26.62 19.81 29.30
C ARG A 96 -26.76 18.70 30.34
N PRO A 97 -26.52 17.43 29.99
CA PRO A 97 -26.57 16.39 31.00
C PRO A 97 -25.63 16.82 32.10
N ALA A 98 -26.10 16.77 33.35
CA ALA A 98 -25.27 17.11 34.49
C ALA A 98 -23.94 16.35 34.35
N PRO A 99 -22.78 16.98 34.64
CA PRO A 99 -21.50 16.29 34.57
C PRO A 99 -21.61 14.98 35.35
N LEU A 100 -21.38 13.86 34.67
CA LEU A 100 -21.44 12.54 35.31
C LEU A 100 -20.56 12.57 36.56
N SER A 101 -21.09 12.03 37.66
CA SER A 101 -20.30 11.86 38.89
C SER A 101 -19.03 11.05 38.56
N PRO A 102 -17.94 11.19 39.32
CA PRO A 102 -16.74 10.38 39.12
C PRO A 102 -17.03 8.87 39.02
N ILE A 103 -17.96 8.38 39.85
CA ILE A 103 -18.42 6.98 39.87
C ILE A 103 -19.15 6.62 38.58
N ALA A 104 -20.05 7.48 38.09
CA ALA A 104 -20.79 7.23 36.85
C ALA A 104 -19.88 7.30 35.62
N ARG A 105 -18.88 8.20 35.62
CA ARG A 105 -17.86 8.26 34.56
C ARG A 105 -17.00 7.02 34.55
N ASN A 106 -16.53 6.57 35.72
CA ASN A 106 -15.71 5.37 35.80
C ASN A 106 -16.51 4.12 35.41
N LEU A 107 -17.77 4.00 35.86
CA LEU A 107 -18.66 2.91 35.44
C LEU A 107 -18.81 2.87 33.91
N ALA A 108 -19.14 4.00 33.28
CA ALA A 108 -19.26 4.07 31.82
C ALA A 108 -17.95 3.72 31.10
N LYS A 109 -16.79 4.12 31.66
CA LYS A 109 -15.47 3.74 31.14
C LYS A 109 -15.25 2.23 31.24
N LEU A 110 -15.58 1.60 32.37
CA LEU A 110 -15.44 0.16 32.58
C LEU A 110 -16.37 -0.65 31.66
N GLU A 111 -17.63 -0.22 31.49
CA GLU A 111 -18.59 -0.84 30.57
C GLU A 111 -18.10 -0.75 29.13
N LYS A 112 -17.59 0.41 28.72
CA LYS A 112 -17.01 0.60 27.38
C LYS A 112 -15.82 -0.33 27.15
N ILE A 113 -14.85 -0.32 28.06
CA ILE A 113 -13.66 -1.19 27.96
C ILE A 113 -14.07 -2.66 27.91
N SER A 114 -15.00 -3.09 28.77
CA SER A 114 -15.50 -4.46 28.77
C SER A 114 -16.13 -4.83 27.43
N THR A 115 -16.91 -3.93 26.84
CA THR A 115 -17.59 -4.16 25.55
C THR A 115 -16.57 -4.24 24.41
N ASP A 116 -15.67 -3.26 24.32
CA ASP A 116 -14.68 -3.17 23.25
C ASP A 116 -13.69 -4.35 23.29
N VAL A 117 -13.27 -4.75 24.51
CA VAL A 117 -12.43 -5.95 24.71
C VAL A 117 -13.16 -7.21 24.27
N ALA A 118 -14.45 -7.37 24.63
CA ALA A 118 -15.23 -8.54 24.24
C ALA A 118 -15.43 -8.64 22.72
N VAL A 119 -15.66 -7.51 22.05
CA VAL A 119 -15.73 -7.45 20.57
C VAL A 119 -14.39 -7.85 19.95
N SER A 120 -13.28 -7.34 20.48
CA SER A 120 -11.95 -7.70 19.99
C SER A 120 -11.61 -9.18 20.25
N GLU A 121 -12.04 -9.73 21.38
CA GLU A 121 -11.89 -11.15 21.73
C GLU A 121 -12.67 -12.05 20.77
N GLN A 122 -13.91 -11.71 20.44
CA GLN A 122 -14.72 -12.44 19.48
C GLN A 122 -14.11 -12.43 18.06
N ALA A 123 -13.61 -11.27 17.63
CA ALA A 123 -12.93 -11.14 16.34
C ALA A 123 -11.65 -12.01 16.29
N LEU A 124 -10.89 -12.02 17.39
CA LEU A 124 -9.70 -12.84 17.55
C LEU A 124 -10.01 -14.35 17.49
N GLU A 125 -10.99 -14.84 18.25
CA GLU A 125 -11.37 -16.25 18.22
C GLU A 125 -11.90 -16.68 16.85
N THR A 126 -12.62 -15.79 16.16
CA THR A 126 -13.09 -16.04 14.79
C THR A 126 -11.91 -16.20 13.82
N ALA A 127 -10.90 -15.32 13.90
CA ALA A 127 -9.72 -15.38 13.05
C ALA A 127 -8.87 -16.63 13.34
N ILE A 128 -8.62 -16.95 14.61
CA ILE A 128 -7.89 -18.17 15.01
C ILE A 128 -8.63 -19.41 14.52
N GLY A 129 -9.95 -19.49 14.70
CA GLY A 129 -10.74 -20.63 14.24
C GLY A 129 -10.78 -20.75 12.71
N HIS A 130 -10.67 -19.65 11.96
CA HIS A 130 -10.49 -19.69 10.50
C HIS A 130 -9.10 -20.22 10.12
N PHE A 131 -8.05 -19.76 10.80
CA PHE A 131 -6.68 -20.20 10.56
C PHE A 131 -6.47 -21.68 10.89
N GLU A 132 -6.98 -22.15 12.03
CA GLU A 132 -6.99 -23.56 12.42
C GLU A 132 -7.66 -24.44 11.37
N ARG A 133 -8.85 -24.06 10.89
CA ARG A 133 -9.55 -24.80 9.81
C ARG A 133 -8.73 -24.84 8.54
N THR A 134 -8.18 -23.71 8.11
CA THR A 134 -7.33 -23.63 6.92
C THR A 134 -6.11 -24.55 7.03
N ILE A 135 -5.43 -24.58 8.18
CA ILE A 135 -4.31 -25.49 8.44
C ILE A 135 -4.75 -26.96 8.35
N ASN A 136 -5.89 -27.29 8.96
CA ASN A 136 -6.39 -28.67 8.98
C ASN A 136 -6.84 -29.16 7.60
N ASP A 137 -7.51 -28.32 6.82
CA ASP A 137 -7.91 -28.63 5.44
C ASP A 137 -6.68 -28.95 4.59
N GLN A 138 -5.59 -28.20 4.77
CA GLN A 138 -4.32 -28.42 4.06
C GLN A 138 -3.54 -29.65 4.51
N ARG A 139 -3.79 -30.14 5.73
CA ARG A 139 -3.25 -31.42 6.24
C ARG A 139 -4.05 -32.63 5.74
N GLY A 140 -5.37 -32.47 5.58
CA GLY A 140 -6.26 -33.53 5.14
C GLY A 140 -6.23 -33.83 3.63
N GLN A 141 -5.68 -32.92 2.82
CA GLN A 141 -5.54 -33.12 1.37
C GLN A 141 -4.36 -34.04 1.04
N GLU A 142 -4.64 -35.19 0.40
CA GLU A 142 -3.60 -36.03 -0.21
C GLU A 142 -2.96 -35.28 -1.40
N ARG A 143 -1.68 -34.91 -1.26
CA ARG A 143 -0.94 -34.05 -2.21
C ARG A 143 -0.46 -34.76 -3.48
N LEU A 144 -1.05 -35.88 -3.85
CA LEU A 144 -0.67 -36.60 -5.07
C LEU A 144 -1.28 -35.85 -6.27
N ASN A 145 -0.42 -35.27 -7.11
CA ASN A 145 -0.75 -34.60 -8.39
C ASN A 145 -1.55 -33.28 -8.29
N THR A 146 -1.36 -32.48 -7.24
CA THR A 146 -1.94 -31.12 -7.16
C THR A 146 -1.40 -30.23 -8.29
N SER A 147 -2.31 -29.53 -8.98
CA SER A 147 -1.94 -28.60 -10.07
C SER A 147 -1.23 -27.36 -9.54
N VAL A 148 -0.50 -26.65 -10.41
CA VAL A 148 0.19 -25.38 -10.07
C VAL A 148 -0.80 -24.34 -9.56
N ALA A 149 -1.96 -24.19 -10.20
CA ALA A 149 -2.98 -23.21 -9.81
C ALA A 149 -3.58 -23.51 -8.42
N GLU A 150 -3.80 -24.79 -8.11
CA GLU A 150 -4.28 -25.21 -6.79
C GLU A 150 -3.23 -24.95 -5.70
N LEU A 151 -1.95 -25.24 -5.96
CA LEU A 151 -0.86 -24.95 -5.02
C LEU A 151 -0.72 -23.45 -4.73
N GLU A 152 -0.80 -22.61 -5.77
CA GLU A 152 -0.79 -21.16 -5.61
C GLU A 152 -1.98 -20.66 -4.77
N THR A 153 -3.18 -21.20 -5.03
CA THR A 153 -4.40 -20.86 -4.28
C THR A 153 -4.28 -21.27 -2.82
N THR A 154 -3.79 -22.48 -2.56
CA THR A 154 -3.52 -23.02 -1.23
C THR A 154 -2.57 -22.12 -0.46
N ILE A 155 -1.40 -21.78 -1.03
CA ILE A 155 -0.41 -20.92 -0.38
C ILE A 155 -1.02 -19.56 -0.04
N ARG A 156 -1.71 -18.92 -1.00
CA ARG A 156 -2.33 -17.61 -0.79
C ARG A 156 -3.45 -17.63 0.25
N SER A 157 -4.22 -18.72 0.32
CA SER A 157 -5.28 -18.87 1.34
C SER A 157 -4.71 -18.92 2.76
N LEU A 158 -3.62 -19.67 2.94
CA LEU A 158 -2.97 -19.84 4.23
C LEU A 158 -2.24 -18.56 4.67
N GLU A 159 -1.58 -17.87 3.74
CA GLU A 159 -0.96 -16.55 3.98
C GLU A 159 -2.00 -15.49 4.37
N ARG A 160 -3.19 -15.51 3.74
CA ARG A 160 -4.29 -14.60 4.09
C ARG A 160 -4.83 -14.89 5.50
N ALA A 161 -5.10 -16.15 5.83
CA ALA A 161 -5.57 -16.52 7.16
C ALA A 161 -4.55 -16.18 8.26
N GLN A 162 -3.25 -16.31 7.96
CA GLN A 162 -2.16 -15.88 8.85
C GLN A 162 -2.18 -14.35 9.09
N GLU A 163 -2.33 -13.55 8.03
CA GLU A 163 -2.37 -12.07 8.14
C GLU A 163 -3.61 -11.57 8.89
N GLU A 164 -4.78 -12.15 8.61
CA GLU A 164 -6.03 -11.85 9.32
C GLU A 164 -5.88 -12.15 10.82
N THR A 165 -5.31 -13.30 11.16
CA THR A 165 -5.06 -13.70 12.55
C THR A 165 -4.05 -12.78 13.22
N HIS A 166 -2.95 -12.44 12.53
CA HIS A 166 -1.96 -11.52 13.07
C HIS A 166 -2.58 -10.14 13.38
N THR A 167 -3.39 -9.62 12.46
CA THR A 167 -4.11 -8.36 12.64
C THR A 167 -5.06 -8.43 13.84
N ALA A 168 -5.83 -9.52 13.98
CA ALA A 168 -6.74 -9.70 15.11
C ALA A 168 -6.01 -9.80 16.44
N VAL A 169 -4.86 -10.51 16.48
CA VAL A 169 -3.98 -10.55 17.65
C VAL A 169 -3.52 -9.13 17.99
N LYS A 170 -2.97 -8.36 17.05
CA LYS A 170 -2.50 -6.99 17.30
C LYS A 170 -3.61 -6.06 17.82
N LYS A 171 -4.82 -6.16 17.27
CA LYS A 171 -6.00 -5.43 17.75
C LYS A 171 -6.37 -5.81 19.18
N PHE A 172 -6.25 -7.08 19.54
CA PHE A 172 -6.48 -7.53 20.91
C PHE A 172 -5.36 -7.05 21.86
N GLU A 173 -4.09 -7.16 21.45
CA GLU A 173 -2.93 -6.69 22.23
C GLU A 173 -3.02 -5.19 22.57
N PHE A 174 -3.60 -4.39 21.67
CA PHE A 174 -3.79 -2.94 21.84
C PHE A 174 -4.53 -2.59 23.14
N TRP A 175 -5.48 -3.43 23.57
CA TRP A 175 -6.28 -3.17 24.78
C TRP A 175 -5.51 -3.34 26.10
N LYS A 176 -4.29 -3.90 26.06
CA LYS A 176 -3.49 -4.16 27.26
C LYS A 176 -3.31 -2.91 28.12
N MET A 177 -2.84 -1.82 27.51
CA MET A 177 -2.59 -0.57 28.24
C MET A 177 -3.88 0.06 28.73
N SER A 178 -4.96 -0.01 27.95
CA SER A 178 -6.27 0.55 28.34
C SER A 178 -6.84 -0.14 29.57
N VAL A 179 -6.73 -1.47 29.64
CA VAL A 179 -7.15 -2.27 30.80
C VAL A 179 -6.26 -1.97 32.02
N GLU A 180 -4.93 -1.91 31.84
CA GLU A 180 -3.98 -1.59 32.92
C GLU A 180 -4.20 -0.17 33.49
N PHE A 181 -4.46 0.81 32.63
CA PHE A 181 -4.77 2.17 33.05
C PHE A 181 -6.13 2.27 33.74
N ALA A 182 -7.15 1.58 33.23
CA ALA A 182 -8.45 1.56 33.89
C ALA A 182 -8.40 0.94 35.29
N MET A 183 -7.62 -0.12 35.46
CA MET A 183 -7.33 -0.70 36.78
C MET A 183 -6.65 0.31 37.70
N SER A 184 -5.55 0.92 37.23
CA SER A 184 -4.78 1.89 38.02
C SER A 184 -5.61 3.12 38.42
N ASP A 185 -6.38 3.66 37.48
CA ASP A 185 -7.27 4.80 37.71
C ASP A 185 -8.38 4.45 38.72
N THR A 186 -9.05 3.32 38.55
CA THR A 186 -10.12 2.88 39.46
C THR A 186 -9.59 2.63 40.86
N GLN A 187 -8.42 2.01 40.98
CA GLN A 187 -7.77 1.77 42.28
C GLN A 187 -7.37 3.09 42.96
N ARG A 188 -6.84 4.06 42.18
CA ARG A 188 -6.51 5.40 42.68
C ARG A 188 -7.77 6.09 43.20
N ASP A 189 -8.84 6.10 42.41
CA ASP A 189 -10.08 6.78 42.77
C ASP A 189 -10.74 6.13 43.99
N TYR A 190 -10.72 4.80 44.11
CA TYR A 190 -11.13 4.09 45.33
C TYR A 190 -10.30 4.52 46.57
N ASN A 191 -8.98 4.62 46.44
CA ASN A 191 -8.10 4.99 47.55
C ASN A 191 -8.31 6.43 48.04
N PHE A 192 -8.69 7.36 47.15
CA PHE A 192 -8.93 8.77 47.48
C PHE A 192 -10.40 9.13 47.70
N ALA A 193 -11.32 8.18 47.49
CA ALA A 193 -12.75 8.39 47.70
C ALA A 193 -13.05 8.68 49.17
N ARG A 194 -13.69 9.82 49.43
CA ARG A 194 -14.15 10.23 50.78
C ARG A 194 -15.61 9.82 51.07
N SER A 195 -16.34 9.40 50.05
CA SER A 195 -17.73 8.92 50.08
C SER A 195 -17.91 7.76 49.09
N ASP A 196 -19.05 7.07 49.17
CA ASP A 196 -19.45 6.04 48.20
C ASP A 196 -18.49 4.85 48.08
N GLN A 197 -17.78 4.53 49.18
CA GLN A 197 -16.74 3.51 49.22
C GLN A 197 -17.23 2.12 48.77
N ALA A 198 -18.49 1.77 49.07
CA ALA A 198 -19.11 0.53 48.61
C ALA A 198 -19.26 0.47 47.07
N GLN A 199 -19.61 1.60 46.43
CA GLN A 199 -19.75 1.67 44.97
C GLN A 199 -18.38 1.57 44.30
N TRP A 200 -17.37 2.26 44.84
CA TRP A 200 -16.00 2.14 44.34
C TRP A 200 -15.44 0.72 44.54
N GLN A 201 -15.75 0.06 45.65
CA GLN A 201 -15.35 -1.33 45.88
C GLN A 201 -15.94 -2.29 44.85
N ILE A 202 -17.22 -2.11 44.47
CA ILE A 202 -17.84 -2.89 43.38
C ILE A 202 -17.10 -2.65 42.07
N GLN A 203 -16.76 -1.41 41.73
CA GLN A 203 -16.04 -1.09 40.49
C GLN A 203 -14.62 -1.66 40.48
N VAL A 204 -13.90 -1.65 41.62
CA VAL A 204 -12.60 -2.32 41.76
C VAL A 204 -12.71 -3.83 41.50
N GLN A 205 -13.75 -4.48 42.03
CA GLN A 205 -14.00 -5.90 41.76
C GLN A 205 -14.29 -6.16 40.28
N GLN A 206 -15.09 -5.29 39.63
CA GLN A 206 -15.40 -5.39 38.21
C GLN A 206 -14.15 -5.30 37.34
N ILE A 207 -13.31 -4.26 37.51
CA ILE A 207 -12.10 -4.09 36.70
C ILE A 207 -11.06 -5.20 36.97
N THR A 208 -10.99 -5.70 38.20
CA THR A 208 -10.15 -6.85 38.54
C THR A 208 -10.59 -8.10 37.75
N GLY A 209 -11.89 -8.34 37.65
CA GLY A 209 -12.45 -9.43 36.84
C GLY A 209 -12.17 -9.28 35.34
N ILE A 210 -12.32 -8.06 34.80
CA ILE A 210 -12.01 -7.74 33.40
C ILE A 210 -10.52 -8.00 33.12
N GLN A 211 -9.62 -7.50 33.98
CA GLN A 211 -8.19 -7.68 33.83
C GLN A 211 -7.78 -9.15 33.88
N ALA A 212 -8.30 -9.92 34.85
CA ALA A 212 -7.99 -11.33 34.99
C ALA A 212 -8.41 -12.14 33.76
N ARG A 213 -9.62 -11.90 33.23
CA ARG A 213 -10.11 -12.53 32.00
C ARG A 213 -9.23 -12.17 30.81
N TYR A 214 -8.96 -10.87 30.63
CA TYR A 214 -8.13 -10.37 29.53
C TYR A 214 -6.72 -10.99 29.56
N MET A 215 -6.06 -11.05 30.73
CA MET A 215 -4.72 -11.64 30.87
C MET A 215 -4.71 -13.15 30.57
N ALA A 216 -5.71 -13.90 31.05
CA ALA A 216 -5.83 -15.33 30.76
C ALA A 216 -6.05 -15.58 29.26
N GLN A 217 -6.91 -14.80 28.62
CA GLN A 217 -7.19 -14.90 27.20
C GLN A 217 -5.97 -14.50 26.35
N PHE A 218 -5.27 -13.44 26.73
CA PHE A 218 -4.04 -13.00 26.08
C PHE A 218 -2.95 -14.08 26.10
N ALA A 219 -2.71 -14.69 27.27
CA ALA A 219 -1.70 -15.74 27.42
C ALA A 219 -2.03 -17.00 26.61
N SER A 220 -3.28 -17.48 26.69
CA SER A 220 -3.73 -18.66 25.93
C SER A 220 -3.70 -18.41 24.41
N THR A 221 -4.11 -17.22 23.98
CA THR A 221 -4.05 -16.78 22.57
C THR A 221 -2.63 -16.75 22.06
N ALA A 222 -1.69 -16.14 22.79
CA ALA A 222 -0.31 -16.01 22.35
C ALA A 222 0.34 -17.40 22.12
N GLN A 223 0.02 -18.37 22.99
CA GLN A 223 0.47 -19.75 22.83
C GLN A 223 -0.16 -20.43 21.62
N ARG A 224 -1.49 -20.35 21.46
CA ARG A 224 -2.21 -20.93 20.31
C ARG A 224 -1.73 -20.35 18.98
N TYR A 225 -1.66 -19.02 18.89
CA TYR A 225 -1.22 -18.33 17.69
C TYR A 225 0.19 -18.73 17.28
N ARG A 226 1.13 -18.84 18.23
CA ARG A 226 2.49 -19.30 17.93
C ARG A 226 2.52 -20.72 17.39
N ALA A 227 1.81 -21.65 18.02
CA ALA A 227 1.74 -23.03 17.55
C ALA A 227 1.16 -23.13 16.13
N LEU A 228 0.07 -22.42 15.85
CA LEU A 228 -0.55 -22.39 14.53
C LEU A 228 0.33 -21.74 13.48
N HIS A 229 1.05 -20.69 13.86
CA HIS A 229 2.02 -20.05 12.98
C HIS A 229 3.14 -21.01 12.60
N ASP A 230 3.72 -21.73 13.57
CA ASP A 230 4.79 -22.71 13.30
C ASP A 230 4.30 -23.85 12.38
N ASP A 231 3.08 -24.33 12.62
CA ASP A 231 2.40 -25.32 11.77
C ASP A 231 2.20 -24.81 10.34
N ALA A 232 1.68 -23.58 10.19
CA ALA A 232 1.45 -22.96 8.90
C ALA A 232 2.76 -22.71 8.14
N GLU A 233 3.81 -22.25 8.81
CA GLU A 233 5.13 -22.04 8.20
C GLU A 233 5.70 -23.34 7.63
N ALA A 234 5.60 -24.46 8.37
CA ALA A 234 6.02 -25.76 7.87
C ALA A 234 5.23 -26.18 6.61
N LEU A 235 3.91 -25.97 6.61
CA LEU A 235 3.05 -26.25 5.44
C LEU A 235 3.40 -25.36 4.25
N LEU A 236 3.65 -24.07 4.47
CA LEU A 236 3.98 -23.09 3.44
C LEU A 236 5.33 -23.39 2.78
N VAL A 237 6.34 -23.75 3.57
CA VAL A 237 7.65 -24.17 3.03
C VAL A 237 7.50 -25.42 2.16
N ALA A 238 6.78 -26.43 2.64
CA ALA A 238 6.55 -27.66 1.87
C ALA A 238 5.76 -27.40 0.58
N ALA A 239 4.71 -26.57 0.65
CA ALA A 239 3.89 -26.19 -0.50
C ALA A 239 4.70 -25.37 -1.52
N GLN A 240 5.54 -24.44 -1.08
CA GLN A 240 6.42 -23.66 -1.95
C GLN A 240 7.42 -24.56 -2.68
N GLN A 241 8.05 -25.51 -1.99
CA GLN A 241 8.95 -26.49 -2.62
C GLN A 241 8.23 -27.35 -3.66
N GLN A 242 7.00 -27.78 -3.37
CA GLN A 242 6.18 -28.52 -4.32
C GLN A 242 5.80 -27.65 -5.53
N LEU A 243 5.45 -26.38 -5.32
CA LEU A 243 5.11 -25.43 -6.38
C LEU A 243 6.29 -25.21 -7.33
N VAL A 244 7.49 -24.99 -6.81
CA VAL A 244 8.71 -24.83 -7.62
C VAL A 244 8.94 -26.08 -8.49
N ARG A 245 8.90 -27.28 -7.90
CA ARG A 245 9.05 -28.54 -8.64
C ARG A 245 7.96 -28.74 -9.70
N SER A 246 6.70 -28.43 -9.37
CA SER A 246 5.57 -28.58 -10.29
C SER A 246 5.69 -27.65 -11.50
N ARG A 247 6.11 -26.38 -11.27
CA ARG A 247 6.39 -25.42 -12.34
C ARG A 247 7.50 -25.88 -13.27
N GLN A 248 8.59 -26.43 -12.71
CA GLN A 248 9.70 -26.99 -13.49
C GLN A 248 9.26 -28.17 -14.36
N LEU A 249 8.50 -29.12 -13.80
CA LEU A 249 8.00 -30.29 -14.53
C LEU A 249 7.02 -29.90 -15.64
N ALA A 250 6.21 -28.87 -15.41
CA ALA A 250 5.26 -28.36 -16.39
C ALA A 250 5.89 -27.40 -17.42
N GLY A 251 7.17 -27.03 -17.28
CA GLY A 251 7.84 -26.12 -18.21
C GLY A 251 7.37 -24.66 -18.14
N ILE A 252 6.68 -24.28 -17.07
CA ILE A 252 6.06 -22.94 -16.89
C ILE A 252 6.81 -22.07 -15.87
N GLY A 253 8.08 -22.40 -15.60
CA GLY A 253 8.94 -21.57 -14.76
C GLY A 253 9.28 -20.21 -15.39
N PRO A 254 9.78 -19.25 -14.58
CA PRO A 254 10.12 -17.90 -15.03
C PRO A 254 11.22 -17.87 -16.11
N THR A 255 12.00 -18.94 -16.23
CA THR A 255 13.07 -19.10 -17.22
C THR A 255 12.68 -19.98 -18.41
N GLN A 256 11.44 -20.50 -18.46
CA GLN A 256 11.04 -21.57 -19.39
C GLN A 256 9.91 -21.17 -20.35
N THR A 257 9.02 -20.26 -19.96
CA THR A 257 7.87 -19.84 -20.77
C THR A 257 7.85 -18.32 -20.96
N ALA A 258 7.37 -17.86 -22.13
CA ALA A 258 7.22 -16.44 -22.42
C ALA A 258 6.26 -15.78 -21.41
N LEU A 259 6.61 -14.59 -20.94
CA LEU A 259 5.89 -13.91 -19.87
C LEU A 259 5.24 -12.62 -20.37
N ALA A 260 4.11 -12.26 -19.78
CA ALA A 260 3.42 -11.01 -20.03
C ALA A 260 3.38 -10.15 -18.77
N MET A 261 3.66 -8.87 -18.94
CA MET A 261 3.57 -7.82 -17.94
C MET A 261 2.67 -6.70 -18.48
N THR A 262 1.97 -6.02 -17.59
CA THR A 262 1.09 -4.90 -17.94
C THR A 262 1.44 -3.67 -17.12
N ALA A 263 1.39 -2.50 -17.75
CA ALA A 263 1.63 -1.20 -17.14
C ALA A 263 0.63 -0.16 -17.67
N SER A 264 0.48 0.96 -16.94
CA SER A 264 -0.38 2.07 -17.36
C SER A 264 0.39 3.04 -18.26
N VAL A 265 -0.26 3.55 -19.32
CA VAL A 265 0.29 4.65 -20.15
C VAL A 265 0.23 6.01 -19.46
N ASP A 266 -0.68 6.22 -18.51
CA ASP A 266 -1.00 7.55 -17.94
C ASP A 266 0.17 8.22 -17.20
N PHE A 267 1.07 7.37 -16.69
CA PHE A 267 2.22 7.76 -15.88
C PHE A 267 3.56 7.18 -16.35
N ALA A 268 3.56 6.44 -17.47
CA ALA A 268 4.71 5.66 -17.92
C ALA A 268 5.97 6.50 -18.11
N ASP A 269 5.81 7.71 -18.67
CA ASP A 269 6.87 8.69 -18.95
C ASP A 269 7.06 9.73 -17.83
N LYS A 270 6.25 9.67 -16.76
CA LYS A 270 6.30 10.63 -15.64
C LYS A 270 7.01 10.09 -14.43
N TYR A 271 6.83 8.80 -14.14
CA TYR A 271 7.33 8.18 -12.93
C TYR A 271 7.89 6.78 -13.19
N PRO A 272 8.92 6.37 -12.43
CA PRO A 272 9.36 4.98 -12.44
C PRO A 272 8.32 4.08 -11.78
N ASP A 273 8.17 2.87 -12.28
CA ASP A 273 7.29 1.84 -11.70
C ASP A 273 7.91 0.45 -11.82
N VAL A 274 7.50 -0.44 -10.92
CA VAL A 274 7.84 -1.86 -11.02
C VAL A 274 6.94 -2.47 -12.09
N LEU A 275 7.44 -3.48 -12.81
CA LEU A 275 6.67 -4.32 -13.72
C LEU A 275 6.57 -5.71 -13.10
N LEU A 276 5.39 -6.34 -13.12
CA LEU A 276 5.15 -7.66 -12.51
C LEU A 276 4.55 -8.60 -13.55
N ALA A 277 4.98 -9.86 -13.54
CA ALA A 277 4.37 -10.87 -14.39
C ALA A 277 2.96 -11.24 -13.91
N GLY A 278 2.01 -11.33 -14.83
CA GLY A 278 0.65 -11.83 -14.55
C GLY A 278 -0.32 -10.82 -13.92
N GLY A 279 -0.12 -9.52 -14.13
CA GLY A 279 -1.10 -8.49 -13.75
C GLY A 279 -0.49 -7.10 -13.66
N PRO A 280 -1.31 -6.06 -13.43
CA PRO A 280 -0.83 -4.69 -13.33
C PRO A 280 0.10 -4.56 -12.14
N ALA A 281 1.27 -3.99 -12.40
CA ALA A 281 2.16 -3.57 -11.35
C ALA A 281 1.78 -2.15 -10.92
N LYS A 282 1.71 -1.93 -9.61
CA LYS A 282 1.37 -0.61 -9.08
C LYS A 282 2.13 -0.37 -7.80
N LEU A 283 3.26 0.33 -7.92
CA LEU A 283 3.68 1.19 -6.83
C LEU A 283 2.58 2.25 -6.61
N TRP A 284 2.34 2.61 -5.35
CA TRP A 284 1.52 3.78 -5.08
C TRP A 284 2.21 5.05 -5.60
N LEU A 285 1.44 6.08 -5.93
CA LEU A 285 2.00 7.34 -6.44
C LEU A 285 3.04 7.96 -5.49
N SER A 286 2.88 7.78 -4.17
CA SER A 286 3.90 8.17 -3.19
C SER A 286 5.20 7.39 -3.36
N GLN A 287 5.11 6.07 -3.51
CA GLN A 287 6.26 5.18 -3.72
C GLN A 287 6.96 5.44 -5.06
N GLN A 288 6.19 5.68 -6.12
CA GLN A 288 6.72 6.10 -7.43
C GLN A 288 7.54 7.40 -7.32
N LYS A 289 7.02 8.39 -6.58
CA LYS A 289 7.73 9.67 -6.34
C LYS A 289 8.98 9.48 -5.48
N ASP A 290 8.93 8.61 -4.48
CA ASP A 290 10.08 8.33 -3.62
C ASP A 290 11.19 7.60 -4.39
N LEU A 291 10.81 6.66 -5.27
CA LEU A 291 11.74 6.01 -6.19
C LEU A 291 12.35 7.00 -7.18
N GLN A 292 11.55 7.89 -7.78
CA GLN A 292 12.05 8.95 -8.66
C GLN A 292 13.09 9.83 -7.97
N LYS A 293 12.81 10.27 -6.73
CA LYS A 293 13.78 11.07 -5.94
C LYS A 293 15.06 10.29 -5.67
N SER A 294 14.95 9.01 -5.31
CA SER A 294 16.10 8.14 -5.07
C SER A 294 17.00 8.02 -6.31
N ILE A 295 16.39 7.76 -7.48
CA ILE A 295 17.09 7.68 -8.77
C ILE A 295 17.77 9.02 -9.09
N ARG A 296 17.04 10.14 -9.00
CA ARG A 296 17.59 11.49 -9.26
C ARG A 296 18.76 11.82 -8.34
N SER A 297 18.65 11.49 -7.06
CA SER A 297 19.73 11.72 -6.09
C SER A 297 20.98 10.91 -6.44
N ALA A 298 20.82 9.63 -6.80
CA ALA A 298 21.94 8.79 -7.21
C ALA A 298 22.61 9.30 -8.51
N VAL A 299 21.80 9.63 -9.52
CA VAL A 299 22.29 10.16 -10.81
C VAL A 299 23.03 11.48 -10.62
N ALA A 300 22.49 12.38 -9.79
CA ALA A 300 23.12 13.67 -9.49
C ALA A 300 24.47 13.49 -8.80
N GLU A 301 24.55 12.63 -7.79
CA GLU A 301 25.79 12.36 -7.06
C GLU A 301 26.85 11.72 -7.97
N PHE A 302 26.49 10.71 -8.77
CA PHE A 302 27.42 10.12 -9.71
C PHE A 302 27.90 11.13 -10.76
N THR A 303 27.00 11.95 -11.29
CA THR A 303 27.35 12.99 -12.26
C THR A 303 28.33 13.99 -11.64
N TRP A 304 28.10 14.40 -10.39
CA TRP A 304 29.00 15.27 -9.65
C TRP A 304 30.38 14.65 -9.52
N GLN A 305 30.48 13.39 -9.07
CA GLN A 305 31.76 12.66 -8.96
C GLN A 305 32.53 12.57 -10.28
N HIS A 306 31.84 12.26 -11.39
CA HIS A 306 32.45 12.25 -12.73
C HIS A 306 33.01 13.61 -13.13
N THR A 307 32.27 14.69 -12.86
CA THR A 307 32.69 16.05 -13.23
C THR A 307 33.78 16.62 -12.31
N ALA A 308 33.81 16.20 -11.04
CA ALA A 308 34.79 16.66 -10.06
C ALA A 308 36.17 16.00 -10.23
N GLY A 309 36.28 14.95 -11.06
CA GLY A 309 37.52 14.19 -11.23
C GLY A 309 37.90 13.34 -10.02
N GLU A 310 36.96 13.14 -9.08
CA GLU A 310 37.09 12.18 -8.00
C GLU A 310 36.91 10.77 -8.57
N SER A 311 37.98 10.16 -9.06
CA SER A 311 37.92 8.75 -9.43
C SER A 311 37.81 7.92 -8.17
N VAL A 312 36.60 7.54 -7.79
CA VAL A 312 36.43 6.28 -7.05
C VAL A 312 36.97 5.20 -7.99
N ASP A 313 38.04 4.51 -7.59
CA ASP A 313 38.60 3.38 -8.34
C ASP A 313 37.54 2.26 -8.44
N GLY A 314 36.61 2.35 -9.40
CA GLY A 314 35.59 1.33 -9.63
C GLY A 314 34.22 1.84 -10.07
N HIS A 315 33.35 0.89 -10.40
CA HIS A 315 31.93 1.14 -10.59
C HIS A 315 31.33 1.49 -9.22
N ALA A 316 30.67 2.64 -9.14
CA ALA A 316 29.89 3.01 -7.97
C ALA A 316 28.44 2.60 -8.21
N SER A 317 27.79 2.07 -7.19
CA SER A 317 26.40 1.60 -7.23
C SER A 317 25.59 2.26 -6.12
N ALA A 318 24.30 2.45 -6.35
CA ALA A 318 23.40 3.02 -5.35
C ALA A 318 22.10 2.23 -5.32
N ALA A 319 21.68 1.84 -4.12
CA ALA A 319 20.46 1.10 -3.89
C ALA A 319 19.22 2.03 -3.91
N VAL A 320 18.40 1.94 -4.94
CA VAL A 320 17.29 2.88 -5.16
C VAL A 320 15.92 2.30 -4.77
N LEU A 321 15.78 0.99 -4.70
CA LEU A 321 14.53 0.33 -4.33
C LEU A 321 14.79 -0.98 -3.59
N HIS A 322 14.02 -1.21 -2.53
CA HIS A 322 13.94 -2.46 -1.79
C HIS A 322 12.49 -2.90 -1.70
N PHE A 323 12.24 -4.19 -1.81
CA PHE A 323 10.91 -4.77 -1.56
C PHE A 323 10.99 -6.28 -1.32
N GLU A 324 9.89 -6.85 -0.82
CA GLU A 324 9.66 -8.30 -0.76
C GLU A 324 8.37 -8.63 -1.52
N PHE A 325 8.33 -9.79 -2.18
CA PHE A 325 7.05 -10.31 -2.68
C PHE A 325 6.13 -10.69 -1.53
N SER A 326 4.89 -10.24 -1.57
CA SER A 326 3.89 -10.49 -0.52
C SER A 326 3.61 -11.97 -0.31
N SER A 327 3.60 -12.76 -1.41
CA SER A 327 3.25 -14.18 -1.39
C SER A 327 4.40 -15.09 -1.84
N ARG A 328 4.55 -16.24 -1.19
CA ARG A 328 5.46 -17.33 -1.63
C ARG A 328 5.02 -17.99 -2.93
N ALA A 329 3.75 -17.85 -3.31
CA ALA A 329 3.22 -18.33 -4.57
C ALA A 329 3.64 -17.47 -5.77
N ASP A 330 4.27 -16.31 -5.54
CA ASP A 330 4.70 -15.45 -6.62
C ASP A 330 5.78 -16.13 -7.50
N THR A 331 5.84 -15.76 -8.77
CA THR A 331 6.92 -16.18 -9.68
C THR A 331 8.19 -15.36 -9.44
N GLN A 332 8.06 -14.25 -8.72
CA GLN A 332 9.11 -13.26 -8.45
C GLN A 332 9.75 -12.69 -9.71
N VAL A 333 9.01 -12.74 -10.82
CA VAL A 333 9.40 -12.12 -12.08
C VAL A 333 8.96 -10.68 -12.03
N TYR A 334 9.94 -9.80 -12.07
CA TYR A 334 9.69 -8.37 -12.13
C TYR A 334 10.66 -7.68 -13.08
N GLY A 335 10.29 -6.46 -13.44
CA GLY A 335 11.15 -5.50 -14.10
C GLY A 335 10.97 -4.11 -13.48
N LEU A 336 11.69 -3.14 -14.03
CA LEU A 336 11.51 -1.74 -13.71
C LEU A 336 11.37 -0.95 -15.00
N SER A 337 10.37 -0.08 -15.05
CA SER A 337 10.20 0.94 -16.08
C SER A 337 10.60 2.29 -15.49
N VAL A 338 11.47 3.02 -16.16
CA VAL A 338 11.95 4.34 -15.73
C VAL A 338 11.90 5.29 -16.93
N PRO A 339 11.34 6.50 -16.80
CA PRO A 339 11.44 7.50 -17.86
C PRO A 339 12.92 7.76 -18.20
N LEU A 340 13.30 7.70 -19.48
CA LEU A 340 14.72 7.77 -19.87
C LEU A 340 15.39 9.07 -19.42
N VAL A 341 14.62 10.16 -19.35
CA VAL A 341 15.05 11.49 -18.88
C VAL A 341 15.60 11.47 -17.44
N GLU A 342 15.21 10.50 -16.62
CA GLU A 342 15.71 10.36 -15.25
C GLU A 342 17.15 9.84 -15.20
N LEU A 343 17.63 9.23 -16.27
CA LEU A 343 18.97 8.64 -16.35
C LEU A 343 19.90 9.46 -17.25
N MET A 344 19.38 10.17 -18.25
CA MET A 344 20.20 10.98 -19.15
C MET A 344 19.39 12.08 -19.81
N VAL A 345 20.09 13.08 -20.34
CA VAL A 345 19.50 14.01 -21.31
C VAL A 345 19.17 13.24 -22.59
N SER A 346 17.88 13.10 -22.89
CA SER A 346 17.37 12.37 -24.05
C SER A 346 17.15 13.26 -25.28
N GLU A 347 17.15 14.58 -25.11
CA GLU A 347 16.94 15.55 -26.20
C GLU A 347 18.08 15.54 -27.24
N GLY A 348 17.72 15.69 -28.51
CA GLY A 348 18.68 15.80 -29.62
C GLY A 348 19.16 14.47 -30.21
N GLN A 349 18.77 13.33 -29.65
CA GLN A 349 19.05 12.00 -30.19
C GLN A 349 17.85 11.48 -30.99
N ASP A 350 18.09 10.96 -32.20
CA ASP A 350 17.04 10.37 -33.04
C ASP A 350 16.70 8.94 -32.57
N TRP A 351 15.90 8.87 -31.51
CA TRP A 351 15.45 7.62 -30.92
C TRP A 351 14.65 6.75 -31.89
N GLN A 352 13.91 7.34 -32.83
CA GLN A 352 13.11 6.60 -33.81
C GLN A 352 14.03 5.84 -34.78
N SER A 353 15.04 6.51 -35.34
CA SER A 353 16.02 5.86 -36.22
C SER A 353 16.85 4.79 -35.49
N LEU A 354 17.20 5.03 -34.22
CA LEU A 354 17.92 4.05 -33.39
C LEU A 354 17.07 2.82 -33.09
N ALA A 355 15.78 3.00 -32.80
CA ALA A 355 14.84 1.91 -32.58
C ALA A 355 14.59 1.11 -33.88
N ALA A 356 14.43 1.80 -35.01
CA ALA A 356 14.22 1.18 -36.32
C ALA A 356 15.42 0.35 -36.78
N SER A 357 16.64 0.82 -36.51
CA SER A 357 17.89 0.10 -36.78
C SER A 357 18.26 -0.92 -35.70
N ARG A 358 17.45 -1.04 -34.64
CA ARG A 358 17.70 -1.91 -33.47
C ARG A 358 19.09 -1.69 -32.87
N ALA A 359 19.54 -0.44 -32.86
CA ALA A 359 20.88 -0.04 -32.45
C ALA A 359 21.16 -0.33 -30.97
N GLU A 360 22.44 -0.24 -30.61
CA GLU A 360 22.92 -0.24 -29.23
C GLU A 360 23.56 1.12 -28.90
N VAL A 361 23.22 1.68 -27.74
CA VAL A 361 23.69 3.01 -27.30
C VAL A 361 24.47 2.86 -25.98
N LYS A 362 25.47 3.70 -25.75
CA LYS A 362 26.17 3.72 -24.46
C LYS A 362 25.41 4.62 -23.49
N LEU A 363 25.10 4.10 -22.29
CA LEU A 363 24.53 4.87 -21.20
C LEU A 363 25.55 5.07 -20.08
N PRO A 364 25.56 6.25 -19.42
CA PRO A 364 26.39 6.48 -18.24
C PRO A 364 25.91 5.66 -17.03
N PHE A 365 24.62 5.35 -16.98
CA PHE A 365 23.99 4.61 -15.89
C PHE A 365 23.20 3.42 -16.38
N ARG A 366 23.29 2.29 -15.66
CA ARG A 366 22.46 1.11 -15.90
C ARG A 366 21.94 0.53 -14.61
N ILE A 367 20.77 -0.10 -14.68
CA ILE A 367 20.05 -0.62 -13.54
C ILE A 367 20.14 -2.14 -13.57
N ASN A 368 20.47 -2.74 -12.42
CA ASN A 368 20.40 -4.18 -12.21
C ASN A 368 19.64 -4.50 -10.92
N THR A 369 19.41 -5.79 -10.72
CA THR A 369 18.78 -6.33 -9.52
C THR A 369 19.74 -7.18 -8.72
N GLN A 370 19.41 -7.40 -7.46
CA GLN A 370 20.04 -8.40 -6.62
C GLN A 370 19.08 -8.85 -5.51
N VAL A 371 19.26 -10.07 -5.02
CA VAL A 371 18.65 -10.52 -3.75
C VAL A 371 19.65 -10.30 -2.62
N VAL A 372 19.25 -9.54 -1.61
CA VAL A 372 20.10 -9.20 -0.47
C VAL A 372 19.53 -9.71 0.85
N PRO A 373 20.36 -9.96 1.88
CA PRO A 373 19.86 -10.25 3.21
C PRO A 373 19.14 -9.02 3.80
N ALA A 374 17.99 -9.26 4.43
CA ALA A 374 17.30 -8.25 5.23
C ALA A 374 18.02 -8.06 6.58
N LYS A 375 17.90 -6.87 7.18
CA LYS A 375 18.48 -6.60 8.50
C LYS A 375 17.77 -7.42 9.57
N PRO A 376 18.48 -8.28 10.34
CA PRO A 376 17.84 -9.13 11.33
C PRO A 376 17.04 -8.34 12.38
N GLY A 377 15.87 -8.86 12.74
CA GLY A 377 14.97 -8.30 13.75
C GLY A 377 14.21 -7.05 13.33
N THR A 378 14.23 -6.67 12.05
CA THR A 378 13.59 -5.41 11.60
C THR A 378 12.33 -5.58 10.77
N MET A 379 12.12 -6.74 10.12
CA MET A 379 11.02 -6.95 9.19
C MET A 379 10.35 -8.31 9.44
N PHE A 380 9.02 -8.30 9.62
CA PHE A 380 8.24 -9.49 9.94
C PHE A 380 6.94 -9.53 9.14
N LYS A 381 6.58 -10.70 8.61
CA LYS A 381 5.23 -11.03 8.14
C LYS A 381 4.58 -11.99 9.13
N GLY A 382 3.58 -11.52 9.86
CA GLY A 382 3.09 -12.26 11.03
C GLY A 382 4.21 -12.42 12.06
N LEU A 383 4.57 -13.67 12.40
CA LEU A 383 5.73 -13.97 13.27
C LEU A 383 6.98 -14.38 12.47
N ARG A 384 6.88 -14.50 11.15
CA ARG A 384 8.01 -14.87 10.29
C ARG A 384 8.88 -13.67 10.01
N GLU A 385 10.16 -13.80 10.36
CA GLU A 385 11.17 -12.84 9.95
C GLU A 385 11.41 -12.89 8.44
N VAL A 386 11.42 -11.71 7.81
CA VAL A 386 11.84 -11.57 6.42
C VAL A 386 13.36 -11.62 6.39
N LYS A 387 13.91 -12.60 5.66
CA LYS A 387 15.36 -12.83 5.61
C LYS A 387 16.04 -12.25 4.39
N ILE A 388 15.29 -12.04 3.31
CA ILE A 388 15.82 -11.57 2.03
C ILE A 388 14.89 -10.53 1.43
N LEU A 389 15.47 -9.59 0.68
CA LEU A 389 14.76 -8.57 -0.09
C LEU A 389 15.23 -8.61 -1.54
N SER A 390 14.35 -8.23 -2.46
CA SER A 390 14.75 -7.82 -3.80
C SER A 390 15.21 -6.37 -3.74
N GLN A 391 16.36 -6.09 -4.33
CA GLN A 391 16.96 -4.77 -4.35
C GLN A 391 17.32 -4.37 -5.76
N VAL A 392 17.05 -3.11 -6.09
CA VAL A 392 17.39 -2.51 -7.38
C VAL A 392 18.52 -1.52 -7.18
N TYR A 393 19.53 -1.63 -8.03
CA TYR A 393 20.72 -0.79 -8.01
C TYR A 393 20.81 0.01 -9.29
N ILE A 394 21.20 1.28 -9.18
CA ILE A 394 21.70 2.07 -10.30
C ILE A 394 23.23 2.09 -10.24
N ASN A 395 23.87 1.81 -11.37
CA ASN A 395 25.31 1.67 -11.48
C ASN A 395 25.86 2.76 -12.37
N SER A 396 26.91 3.42 -11.88
CA SER A 396 27.76 4.31 -12.64
C SER A 396 28.81 3.49 -13.40
N LEU A 397 28.83 3.64 -14.73
CA LEU A 397 29.69 2.85 -15.62
C LEU A 397 30.69 3.74 -16.37
N PRO A 398 31.75 4.26 -15.70
CA PRO A 398 32.81 4.98 -16.39
C PRO A 398 33.61 4.03 -17.29
N GLY A 399 33.66 4.36 -18.58
CA GLY A 399 34.67 3.89 -19.54
C GLY A 399 35.08 2.41 -19.49
N GLY A 400 34.37 1.56 -20.23
CA GLY A 400 34.85 0.22 -20.63
C GLY A 400 34.13 -0.96 -19.98
N HIS A 401 32.97 -1.35 -20.54
CA HIS A 401 32.02 -2.43 -20.18
C HIS A 401 30.78 -1.91 -19.42
N PRO A 402 29.55 -2.38 -19.74
CA PRO A 402 29.14 -3.53 -20.59
C PRO A 402 28.79 -3.13 -22.06
N PRO A 403 28.33 -4.06 -22.94
CA PRO A 403 27.79 -3.73 -24.27
C PRO A 403 26.70 -2.65 -24.20
N GLY A 404 26.47 -1.95 -25.32
CA GLY A 404 25.48 -0.88 -25.35
C GLY A 404 24.08 -1.38 -24.99
N ILE A 405 23.24 -0.50 -24.45
CA ILE A 405 21.84 -0.81 -24.22
C ILE A 405 21.10 -0.91 -25.55
N ARG A 406 20.23 -1.91 -25.66
CA ARG A 406 19.46 -2.20 -26.87
C ARG A 406 18.30 -1.23 -27.01
N VAL A 407 18.20 -0.55 -28.14
CA VAL A 407 17.08 0.35 -28.47
C VAL A 407 16.04 -0.41 -29.30
N ARG A 408 14.79 -0.42 -28.88
CA ARG A 408 13.71 -1.20 -29.50
C ARG A 408 12.44 -0.36 -29.60
N ALA A 409 11.71 -0.50 -30.71
CA ALA A 409 10.42 0.17 -30.90
C ALA A 409 9.31 -0.59 -30.18
N ALA A 410 8.45 0.14 -29.46
CA ALA A 410 7.14 -0.36 -29.06
C ALA A 410 6.21 -0.36 -30.28
N ARG A 411 5.32 -1.35 -30.34
CA ARG A 411 4.33 -1.48 -31.40
C ARG A 411 2.97 -1.10 -30.86
N GLN A 412 2.20 -0.35 -31.63
CA GLN A 412 0.80 -0.15 -31.32
C GLN A 412 0.03 -1.45 -31.54
N ASN A 413 -0.78 -1.84 -30.56
CA ASN A 413 -1.67 -2.98 -30.64
C ASN A 413 -2.95 -2.62 -31.43
N GLU A 414 -3.80 -3.61 -31.71
CA GLU A 414 -5.07 -3.40 -32.43
C GLU A 414 -5.99 -2.37 -31.75
N GLN A 415 -5.92 -2.27 -30.43
CA GLN A 415 -6.62 -1.26 -29.65
C GLN A 415 -5.83 0.07 -29.65
N PRO A 416 -6.45 1.18 -30.09
CA PRO A 416 -5.83 2.50 -29.98
C PRO A 416 -5.39 2.82 -28.54
N GLY A 417 -4.24 3.46 -28.38
CA GLY A 417 -3.69 3.81 -27.06
C GLY A 417 -3.05 2.64 -26.29
N THR A 418 -2.98 1.44 -26.89
CA THR A 418 -2.29 0.28 -26.30
C THR A 418 -1.00 0.00 -27.07
N PHE A 419 0.11 -0.17 -26.35
CA PHE A 419 1.43 -0.40 -26.92
C PHE A 419 2.07 -1.64 -26.32
N SER A 420 2.88 -2.37 -27.10
CA SER A 420 3.59 -3.54 -26.62
C SER A 420 5.06 -3.54 -27.04
N PHE A 421 5.89 -4.08 -26.16
CA PHE A 421 7.30 -4.34 -26.41
C PHE A 421 7.60 -5.78 -25.99
N THR A 422 8.36 -6.51 -26.82
CA THR A 422 8.80 -7.87 -26.52
C THR A 422 10.32 -7.90 -26.45
N SER A 423 10.84 -8.39 -25.33
CA SER A 423 12.28 -8.52 -25.09
C SER A 423 12.92 -9.49 -26.08
N ASP A 424 14.21 -9.29 -26.36
CA ASP A 424 14.98 -10.23 -27.15
C ASP A 424 15.27 -11.52 -26.33
N GLY A 425 15.56 -12.63 -27.01
CA GLY A 425 15.96 -13.89 -26.39
C GLY A 425 15.00 -15.06 -26.65
N THR A 426 15.34 -16.23 -26.09
CA THR A 426 14.61 -17.50 -26.33
C THR A 426 13.31 -17.62 -25.52
N VAL A 427 13.24 -16.93 -24.38
CA VAL A 427 12.07 -16.88 -23.51
C VAL A 427 11.73 -15.40 -23.31
N PRO A 428 10.95 -14.80 -24.23
CA PRO A 428 10.75 -13.35 -24.24
C PRO A 428 9.75 -12.88 -23.17
N ILE A 429 9.95 -11.67 -22.68
CA ILE A 429 9.02 -10.95 -21.81
C ILE A 429 8.33 -9.87 -22.64
N THR A 430 7.01 -9.90 -22.69
CA THR A 430 6.20 -8.87 -23.35
C THR A 430 5.64 -7.93 -22.31
N VAL A 431 5.93 -6.64 -22.45
CA VAL A 431 5.33 -5.56 -21.65
C VAL A 431 4.27 -4.88 -22.50
N THR A 432 3.07 -4.76 -21.96
CA THR A 432 1.94 -4.07 -22.60
C THR A 432 1.56 -2.85 -21.77
N TRP A 433 1.56 -1.67 -22.39
CA TRP A 433 1.09 -0.43 -21.80
C TRP A 433 -0.32 -0.11 -22.33
N SER A 434 -1.28 0.13 -21.44
CA SER A 434 -2.66 0.51 -21.77
C SER A 434 -3.21 1.55 -20.80
N ASP A 435 -4.33 2.18 -21.13
CA ASP A 435 -5.08 3.09 -20.24
C ASP A 435 -5.55 2.35 -18.97
N GLN A 436 -5.52 3.03 -17.82
CA GLN A 436 -6.03 2.53 -16.54
C GLN A 436 -7.48 2.07 -16.62
N ILE A 437 -8.34 2.76 -17.38
CA ILE A 437 -9.75 2.36 -17.51
C ILE A 437 -9.83 0.94 -18.09
N THR A 438 -9.01 0.63 -19.10
CA THR A 438 -8.96 -0.70 -19.72
C THR A 438 -8.42 -1.76 -18.76
N LEU A 439 -7.48 -1.40 -17.87
CA LEU A 439 -6.94 -2.30 -16.84
C LEU A 439 -7.96 -2.58 -15.72
N GLU A 440 -8.83 -1.62 -15.39
CA GLU A 440 -9.83 -1.73 -14.31
C GLU A 440 -11.18 -2.32 -14.78
N THR A 441 -11.54 -2.18 -16.06
CA THR A 441 -12.78 -2.72 -16.63
C THR A 441 -12.78 -4.26 -16.69
N ASP A 442 -11.61 -4.88 -16.57
CA ASP A 442 -11.50 -6.32 -16.38
C ASP A 442 -11.91 -6.66 -14.93
N SER A 443 -13.21 -6.92 -14.73
CA SER A 443 -13.92 -7.11 -13.45
C SER A 443 -13.32 -8.12 -12.44
N SER A 444 -12.20 -8.78 -12.76
CA SER A 444 -11.37 -9.59 -11.86
C SER A 444 -10.28 -8.78 -11.10
N MET A 445 -10.05 -7.50 -11.46
CA MET A 445 -8.88 -6.73 -11.04
C MET A 445 -9.10 -5.79 -9.82
N ALA A 446 -10.36 -5.53 -9.42
CA ALA A 446 -10.70 -4.58 -8.36
C ALA A 446 -10.32 -5.03 -6.92
N SER A 447 -9.80 -6.26 -6.75
CA SER A 447 -9.40 -6.80 -5.44
C SER A 447 -8.01 -7.45 -5.42
N ILE A 448 -7.07 -7.06 -6.32
CA ILE A 448 -5.73 -7.64 -6.30
C ILE A 448 -4.97 -7.08 -5.08
N PRO A 449 -4.59 -7.93 -4.10
CA PRO A 449 -3.79 -7.49 -2.96
C PRO A 449 -2.45 -6.95 -3.44
N ASN A 450 -1.88 -5.97 -2.72
CA ASN A 450 -0.57 -5.43 -3.07
C ASN A 450 0.47 -6.57 -3.08
N ARG A 451 0.99 -6.92 -4.26
CA ARG A 451 1.88 -8.08 -4.47
C ARG A 451 3.29 -7.84 -3.93
N LEU A 452 3.60 -6.59 -3.61
CA LEU A 452 4.86 -6.18 -3.02
C LEU A 452 4.63 -5.62 -1.61
N GLY A 453 5.52 -5.96 -0.69
CA GLY A 453 5.58 -5.46 0.68
C GLY A 453 6.97 -4.92 1.01
N PHE A 454 7.10 -4.23 2.14
CA PHE A 454 8.36 -3.59 2.57
C PHE A 454 9.02 -2.72 1.50
N ILE A 455 8.19 -2.05 0.69
CA ILE A 455 8.65 -1.19 -0.39
C ILE A 455 9.29 0.05 0.22
N TYR A 456 10.55 0.29 -0.11
CA TYR A 456 11.30 1.44 0.38
C TYR A 456 12.30 1.95 -0.66
N SER A 457 12.38 3.28 -0.77
CA SER A 457 13.36 3.99 -1.58
C SER A 457 13.97 5.10 -0.74
N SER A 458 15.29 5.06 -0.51
CA SER A 458 15.97 6.13 0.22
C SER A 458 16.00 7.40 -0.61
N PRO A 459 15.57 8.56 -0.09
CA PRO A 459 15.62 9.82 -0.85
C PRO A 459 17.06 10.23 -1.20
N VAL A 460 18.05 9.77 -0.41
CA VAL A 460 19.48 9.92 -0.65
C VAL A 460 20.10 8.54 -0.46
N PRO A 461 20.17 7.70 -1.51
CA PRO A 461 20.74 6.37 -1.40
C PRO A 461 22.26 6.46 -1.19
N PRO A 462 22.83 5.70 -0.25
CA PRO A 462 24.27 5.68 -0.07
C PRO A 462 24.94 5.08 -1.31
N LEU A 463 26.13 5.59 -1.63
CA LEU A 463 26.97 5.03 -2.67
C LEU A 463 27.82 3.88 -2.13
N GLU A 464 27.85 2.78 -2.87
CA GLU A 464 28.55 1.56 -2.55
C GLU A 464 29.56 1.25 -3.65
N SER A 465 30.81 0.94 -3.26
CA SER A 465 31.82 0.45 -4.20
C SER A 465 31.46 -0.96 -4.65
N LEU A 466 31.38 -1.19 -5.96
CA LEU A 466 31.03 -2.50 -6.50
C LEU A 466 32.18 -3.50 -6.26
N ILE A 467 31.93 -4.52 -5.42
CA ILE A 467 32.96 -5.51 -5.02
C ILE A 467 33.19 -6.56 -6.13
N ASP A 468 32.20 -6.84 -6.98
CA ASP A 468 32.27 -7.93 -7.97
C ASP A 468 31.90 -7.46 -9.38
N LYS A 469 32.93 -7.29 -10.22
CA LYS A 469 32.83 -6.67 -11.57
C LYS A 469 32.42 -7.65 -12.67
N GLU A 470 32.62 -8.95 -12.47
CA GLU A 470 32.36 -9.99 -13.49
C GLU A 470 30.94 -10.58 -13.39
N GLY A 471 30.20 -10.27 -12.31
CA GLY A 471 28.87 -10.81 -12.03
C GLY A 471 27.69 -9.97 -12.54
N LEU A 472 27.87 -8.72 -12.97
CA LEU A 472 26.76 -7.83 -13.33
C LEU A 472 26.11 -8.21 -14.66
N GLY A 473 24.87 -8.67 -14.60
CA GLY A 473 24.01 -8.94 -15.76
C GLY A 473 23.03 -7.79 -15.95
N PHE A 474 22.91 -7.33 -17.19
CA PHE A 474 21.93 -6.31 -17.57
C PHE A 474 21.01 -6.88 -18.65
N ASP A 475 19.75 -7.09 -18.30
CA ASP A 475 18.68 -7.37 -19.28
C ASP A 475 17.78 -6.15 -19.39
N ASP A 476 18.33 -5.12 -20.04
CA ASP A 476 17.71 -3.80 -20.18
C ASP A 476 17.58 -3.37 -21.66
N TYR A 477 16.68 -2.41 -21.86
CA TYR A 477 16.27 -1.88 -23.15
C TYR A 477 15.89 -0.41 -23.02
N ILE A 478 16.12 0.35 -24.09
CA ILE A 478 15.39 1.60 -24.32
C ILE A 478 14.21 1.27 -25.22
N VAL A 479 13.00 1.49 -24.73
CA VAL A 479 11.75 1.28 -25.45
C VAL A 479 11.28 2.63 -25.98
N VAL A 480 11.17 2.73 -27.31
CA VAL A 480 10.79 3.96 -28.02
C VAL A 480 9.38 3.79 -28.57
N PHE A 481 8.47 4.69 -28.18
CA PHE A 481 7.07 4.65 -28.61
C PHE A 481 6.88 5.35 -29.96
N PRO A 482 5.84 5.02 -30.73
CA PRO A 482 5.48 5.77 -31.94
C PRO A 482 5.30 7.26 -31.66
N VAL A 483 5.74 8.14 -32.56
CA VAL A 483 5.66 9.59 -32.34
C VAL A 483 4.22 10.07 -32.07
N GLU A 484 3.22 9.40 -32.66
CA GLU A 484 1.82 9.76 -32.44
C GLU A 484 1.32 9.45 -31.01
N SER A 485 2.04 8.63 -30.24
CA SER A 485 1.64 8.31 -28.87
C SER A 485 1.88 9.46 -27.90
N GLY A 486 2.79 10.39 -28.23
CA GLY A 486 3.21 11.47 -27.33
C GLY A 486 3.97 11.00 -26.07
N LEU A 487 4.44 9.75 -26.05
CA LEU A 487 5.17 9.17 -24.91
C LEU A 487 6.68 9.27 -25.17
N ASP A 488 7.41 9.76 -24.15
CA ASP A 488 8.87 9.76 -24.18
C ASP A 488 9.44 8.34 -24.07
N PRO A 489 10.68 8.08 -24.56
CA PRO A 489 11.33 6.79 -24.42
C PRO A 489 11.49 6.36 -22.96
N LEU A 490 11.36 5.05 -22.73
CA LEU A 490 11.49 4.45 -21.40
C LEU A 490 12.73 3.57 -21.33
N TYR A 491 13.44 3.63 -20.22
CA TYR A 491 14.41 2.61 -19.82
C TYR A 491 13.64 1.48 -19.13
N VAL A 492 13.73 0.27 -19.68
CA VAL A 492 13.08 -0.92 -19.14
C VAL A 492 14.14 -1.96 -18.83
N MET A 493 14.11 -2.52 -17.62
CA MET A 493 14.97 -3.63 -17.23
C MET A 493 14.18 -4.77 -16.62
N PHE A 494 14.70 -5.98 -16.71
CA PHE A 494 14.13 -7.17 -16.10
C PHE A 494 15.10 -7.77 -15.08
N ARG A 495 14.54 -8.40 -14.04
CA ARG A 495 15.33 -9.14 -13.04
C ARG A 495 16.24 -10.16 -13.73
N ASP A 496 17.48 -10.22 -13.28
CA ASP A 496 18.47 -11.14 -13.82
C ASP A 496 17.98 -12.60 -13.74
N ARG A 497 18.05 -13.30 -14.88
CA ARG A 497 17.58 -14.68 -14.98
C ARG A 497 18.35 -15.66 -14.10
N ARG A 498 19.58 -15.32 -13.73
CA ARG A 498 20.44 -16.10 -12.84
C ARG A 498 19.99 -16.03 -11.38
N GLU A 499 19.14 -15.06 -11.03
CA GLU A 499 18.59 -14.93 -9.68
C GLU A 499 17.33 -15.79 -9.45
N TYR A 500 16.74 -16.35 -10.50
CA TYR A 500 15.57 -17.22 -10.32
C TYR A 500 15.99 -18.54 -9.68
N PRO A 501 15.20 -19.06 -8.72
CA PRO A 501 15.44 -20.39 -8.18
C PRO A 501 15.39 -21.42 -9.31
N GLY A 502 16.47 -22.20 -9.42
CA GLY A 502 16.67 -23.22 -10.43
C GLY A 502 15.80 -24.45 -10.25
#